data_AF-A0A950PMN1-F1
#
_entry.id   AF-A0A950PMN1-F1
#
_cell.length_a   1.000
_cell.length_b   1.000
_cell.length_c   1.000
_cell.angle_alpha   90.00
_cell.angle_beta   90.00
_cell.angle_gamma   90.00
#
_symmetry.space_group_name_H-M   'P 1'
#
loop_
_entity.id
_entity.type
_entity.pdbx_description
1 polymer ?
#
loop_
_entity_poly.entity_id
_entity_poly.type
_entity_poly.pdbx_seq_one_letter_code
_entity_poly.pdbx_strand_id
1 'polypeptide(L)'
;MRTSSVGPDEVAARLGLDTAYEPWLAALADVGRPPDPTPRHPAKQIAGLLRELGLSEQDAAQAAAFAPDPEDEPELWWLLERCRHLLIRGMGEPGPLWQWPPLPVALGRVGRWFFVHVFLAASPDVRAWSAARRIPQDVVAATLVDLGEKVGLHRVVHGVGGLDKQSWFTLHFRGAIHRLGALQFERV
;
A
#
# COMPACT_ATOMS: atom_id res chain seq x y z
N MET A 1 18.35 26.01 -1.79
CA MET A 1 17.68 25.46 -0.60
C MET A 1 18.03 23.97 -0.54
N ARG A 2 18.71 23.50 0.50
CA ARG A 2 19.27 22.14 0.54
C ARG A 2 18.12 21.13 0.66
N THR A 3 17.81 20.41 -0.41
CA THR A 3 17.03 19.17 -0.32
C THR A 3 17.93 18.11 0.32
N SER A 4 17.98 18.06 1.66
CA SER A 4 18.47 16.85 2.31
C SER A 4 17.56 15.72 1.88
N SER A 5 18.11 14.74 1.16
CA SER A 5 17.38 13.52 0.85
C SER A 5 17.17 12.75 2.15
N VAL A 6 15.92 12.61 2.58
CA VAL A 6 15.56 11.78 3.74
C VAL A 6 16.20 10.39 3.58
N GLY A 7 16.96 9.98 4.60
CA GLY A 7 17.66 8.69 4.66
C GLY A 7 16.93 7.66 5.53
N PRO A 8 17.27 6.36 5.45
CA PRO A 8 16.61 5.32 6.23
C PRO A 8 16.73 5.52 7.75
N ASP A 9 17.86 6.04 8.24
CA ASP A 9 18.06 6.32 9.67
C ASP A 9 17.15 7.44 10.19
N GLU A 10 16.94 8.47 9.37
CA GLU A 10 16.02 9.57 9.69
C GLU A 10 14.57 9.06 9.72
N VAL A 11 14.19 8.21 8.77
CA VAL A 11 12.87 7.55 8.74
C VAL A 11 12.67 6.71 9.98
N ALA A 12 13.66 5.90 10.37
CA ALA A 12 13.59 5.08 11.57
C ALA A 12 13.35 5.93 12.82
N ALA A 13 14.15 6.98 13.00
CA ALA A 13 14.06 7.87 14.15
C ALA A 13 12.71 8.60 14.22
N ARG A 14 12.23 9.12 13.09
CA ARG A 14 11.00 9.93 13.03
C ARG A 14 9.73 9.11 13.18
N LEU A 15 9.71 7.91 12.61
CA LEU A 15 8.55 7.03 12.66
C LEU A 15 8.58 6.07 13.86
N GLY A 16 9.62 6.14 14.71
CA GLY A 16 9.76 5.28 15.88
C GLY A 16 9.93 3.81 15.51
N LEU A 17 10.64 3.53 14.40
CA LEU A 17 10.96 2.18 13.96
C LEU A 17 12.22 1.71 14.69
N ASP A 18 12.08 0.73 15.57
CA ASP A 18 13.19 0.16 16.31
C ASP A 18 14.07 -0.75 15.42
N THR A 19 15.07 -1.38 16.04
CA THR A 19 16.05 -2.22 15.34
C THR A 19 15.42 -3.43 14.62
N ALA A 20 14.18 -3.83 14.98
CA ALA A 20 13.47 -4.90 14.29
C ALA A 20 13.09 -4.52 12.84
N TYR A 21 13.06 -3.23 12.52
CA TYR A 21 12.74 -2.72 11.17
C TYR A 21 13.99 -2.51 10.30
N GLU A 22 15.20 -2.61 10.85
CA GLU A 22 16.45 -2.36 10.11
C GLU A 22 16.56 -3.19 8.81
N PRO A 23 16.30 -4.51 8.79
CA PRO A 23 16.39 -5.29 7.55
C PRO A 23 15.41 -4.80 6.48
N TRP A 24 14.20 -4.40 6.89
CA TRP A 24 13.19 -3.89 5.98
C TRP A 24 13.58 -2.52 5.43
N LEU A 25 14.02 -1.60 6.30
CA LEU A 25 14.48 -0.27 5.89
C LEU A 25 15.71 -0.35 4.97
N ALA A 26 16.62 -1.29 5.22
CA ALA A 26 17.75 -1.55 4.33
C ALA A 26 17.29 -2.04 2.94
N ALA A 27 16.34 -2.97 2.88
CA ALA A 27 15.76 -3.43 1.62
C ALA A 27 15.03 -2.31 0.87
N LEU A 28 14.33 -1.42 1.58
CA LEU A 28 13.69 -0.24 1.00
C LEU A 28 14.71 0.81 0.55
N ALA A 29 15.82 0.97 1.26
CA ALA A 29 16.90 1.85 0.83
C ALA A 29 17.55 1.33 -0.46
N ASP A 30 17.79 0.02 -0.57
CA ASP A 30 18.37 -0.64 -1.74
C ASP A 30 17.46 -0.57 -2.97
N VAL A 31 16.13 -0.79 -2.81
CA VAL A 31 15.20 -0.67 -3.94
C VAL A 31 15.14 0.76 -4.47
N GLY A 32 15.31 1.77 -3.62
CA GLY A 32 15.32 3.18 -3.99
C GLY A 32 13.97 3.71 -4.47
N ARG A 33 13.97 4.90 -5.09
CA ARG A 33 12.74 5.53 -5.61
C ARG A 33 12.24 4.82 -6.88
N PRO A 34 10.91 4.76 -7.10
CA PRO A 34 10.36 4.21 -8.34
C PRO A 34 10.78 5.08 -9.54
N PRO A 35 10.84 4.49 -10.75
CA PRO A 35 11.20 5.24 -11.96
C PRO A 35 10.17 6.32 -12.30
N ASP A 36 8.89 6.02 -12.12
CA ASP A 36 7.80 6.97 -12.31
C ASP A 36 7.40 7.62 -10.97
N PRO A 37 7.12 8.94 -10.96
CA PRO A 37 6.69 9.64 -9.76
C PRO A 37 5.48 8.97 -9.10
N THR A 38 5.51 8.88 -7.78
CA THR A 38 4.39 8.36 -7.01
C THR A 38 3.16 9.26 -7.17
N PRO A 39 1.99 8.70 -7.54
CA PRO A 39 0.79 9.49 -7.74
C PRO A 39 0.43 10.32 -6.50
N ARG A 40 0.28 11.64 -6.69
CA ARG A 40 -0.31 12.54 -5.71
C ARG A 40 -1.77 12.79 -6.07
N HIS A 41 -2.68 12.45 -5.18
CA HIS A 41 -4.11 12.73 -5.35
C HIS A 41 -4.54 13.84 -4.39
N PRO A 42 -5.34 14.82 -4.83
CA PRO A 42 -5.97 15.75 -3.91
C PRO A 42 -6.78 15.00 -2.85
N ALA A 43 -6.74 15.45 -1.60
CA ALA A 43 -7.45 14.79 -0.48
C ALA A 43 -8.92 14.46 -0.81
N LYS A 44 -9.62 15.38 -1.50
CA LYS A 44 -11.01 15.22 -1.95
C LYS A 44 -11.25 14.05 -2.94
N GLN A 45 -10.21 13.59 -3.64
CA GLN A 45 -10.28 12.47 -4.60
C GLN A 45 -9.92 11.12 -3.96
N ILE A 46 -9.09 11.12 -2.91
CA ILE A 46 -8.58 9.90 -2.27
C ILE A 46 -9.72 8.99 -1.82
N ALA A 47 -10.75 9.54 -1.16
CA ALA A 47 -11.91 8.75 -0.72
C ALA A 47 -12.70 8.14 -1.91
N GLY A 48 -12.71 8.79 -3.08
CA GLY A 48 -13.32 8.22 -4.29
C GLY A 48 -12.55 6.99 -4.78
N LEU A 49 -11.23 7.14 -4.94
CA LEU A 49 -10.36 6.07 -5.41
C LEU A 49 -10.33 4.88 -4.44
N LEU A 50 -10.37 5.14 -3.14
CA LEU A 50 -10.45 4.07 -2.14
C LEU A 50 -11.77 3.30 -2.20
N ARG A 51 -12.89 3.95 -2.54
CA ARG A 51 -14.17 3.26 -2.76
C ARG A 51 -14.12 2.38 -4.01
N GLU A 52 -13.38 2.76 -5.04
CA GLU A 52 -13.13 1.89 -6.21
C GLU A 52 -12.30 0.64 -5.85
N LEU A 53 -11.54 0.70 -4.75
CA LEU A 53 -10.85 -0.45 -4.14
C LEU A 53 -11.72 -1.16 -3.07
N GLY A 54 -13.03 -0.90 -3.08
CA GLY A 54 -14.02 -1.62 -2.26
C GLY A 54 -14.21 -1.08 -0.84
N LEU A 55 -13.50 -0.03 -0.41
CA LEU A 55 -13.67 0.50 0.94
C LEU A 55 -15.08 1.09 1.12
N SER A 56 -15.65 0.94 2.32
CA SER A 56 -16.90 1.61 2.69
C SER A 56 -16.74 3.14 2.67
N GLU A 57 -17.84 3.88 2.60
CA GLU A 57 -17.80 5.35 2.66
C GLU A 57 -17.11 5.86 3.93
N GLN A 58 -17.40 5.22 5.08
CA GLN A 58 -16.78 5.54 6.35
C GLN A 58 -15.27 5.27 6.35
N ASP A 59 -14.85 4.10 5.87
CA ASP A 59 -13.44 3.71 5.85
C ASP A 59 -12.64 4.57 4.87
N ALA A 60 -13.19 4.82 3.69
CA ALA A 60 -12.55 5.65 2.67
C ALA A 60 -12.38 7.10 3.13
N ALA A 61 -13.38 7.67 3.81
CA ALA A 61 -13.29 9.00 4.39
C ALA A 61 -12.25 9.07 5.52
N GLN A 62 -12.20 8.05 6.39
CA GLN A 62 -11.19 7.98 7.45
C GLN A 62 -9.78 7.84 6.89
N ALA A 63 -9.55 6.91 5.97
CA ALA A 63 -8.26 6.73 5.33
C ALA A 63 -7.81 8.01 4.59
N ALA A 64 -8.70 8.64 3.82
CA ALA A 64 -8.38 9.88 3.11
C ALA A 64 -7.93 11.03 4.04
N ALA A 65 -8.45 11.09 5.27
CA ALA A 65 -8.06 12.09 6.26
C ALA A 65 -6.65 11.86 6.86
N PHE A 66 -6.05 10.68 6.65
CA PHE A 66 -4.71 10.31 7.11
C PHE A 66 -3.78 9.95 5.95
N ALA A 67 -4.07 10.45 4.74
CA ALA A 67 -3.21 10.27 3.59
C ALA A 67 -1.88 11.01 3.82
N PRO A 68 -0.71 10.34 3.60
CA PRO A 68 0.59 10.97 3.79
C PRO A 68 0.78 12.20 2.91
N ASP A 69 1.18 13.32 3.49
CA ASP A 69 1.61 14.49 2.72
C ASP A 69 3.15 14.52 2.56
N PRO A 70 3.70 14.49 1.35
CA PRO A 70 5.16 14.53 1.13
C PRO A 70 5.90 15.79 1.59
N GLU A 71 5.21 16.91 1.76
CA GLU A 71 5.81 18.17 2.24
C GLU A 71 5.78 18.24 3.77
N ASP A 72 4.69 17.77 4.39
CA ASP A 72 4.55 17.76 5.85
C ASP A 72 5.10 16.48 6.52
N GLU A 73 5.09 15.35 5.82
CA GLU A 73 5.46 14.01 6.29
C GLU A 73 6.45 13.30 5.32
N PRO A 74 7.63 13.90 5.06
CA PRO A 74 8.56 13.40 4.05
C PRO A 74 9.13 12.01 4.37
N GLU A 75 9.22 11.61 5.64
CA GLU A 75 9.65 10.27 6.06
C GLU A 75 8.59 9.19 5.79
N LEU A 76 7.31 9.52 6.01
CA LEU A 76 6.21 8.62 5.69
C LEU A 76 6.06 8.45 4.17
N TRP A 77 6.25 9.55 3.44
CA TRP A 77 6.29 9.52 1.98
C TRP A 77 7.47 8.70 1.46
N TRP A 78 8.67 8.87 2.03
CA TRP A 78 9.85 8.06 1.69
C TRP A 78 9.56 6.56 1.78
N LEU A 79 8.84 6.14 2.82
CA LEU A 79 8.45 4.75 3.06
C LEU A 79 7.42 4.29 2.02
N LEU A 80 6.40 5.12 1.76
CA LEU A 80 5.35 4.82 0.78
C LEU A 80 5.93 4.63 -0.63
N GLU A 81 6.80 5.54 -1.07
CA GLU A 81 7.43 5.47 -2.40
C GLU A 81 8.20 4.16 -2.61
N ARG A 82 8.95 3.73 -1.59
CA ARG A 82 9.78 2.51 -1.66
C ARG A 82 8.96 1.25 -1.54
N CYS A 83 7.91 1.24 -0.71
CA CYS A 83 6.97 0.13 -0.69
C CYS A 83 6.25 -0.02 -2.03
N ARG A 84 5.81 1.08 -2.66
CA ARG A 84 5.26 1.07 -4.03
C ARG A 84 6.29 0.53 -5.02
N HIS A 85 7.53 1.01 -4.97
CA HIS A 85 8.58 0.55 -5.89
C HIS A 85 8.86 -0.95 -5.75
N LEU A 86 8.88 -1.46 -4.51
CA LEU A 86 9.05 -2.89 -4.24
C LEU A 86 7.89 -3.72 -4.83
N LEU A 87 6.65 -3.22 -4.78
CA LEU A 87 5.52 -3.85 -5.49
C LEU A 87 5.77 -3.89 -6.99
N ILE A 88 6.10 -2.75 -7.60
CA ILE A 88 6.30 -2.63 -9.05
C ILE A 88 7.42 -3.57 -9.53
N ARG A 89 8.53 -3.65 -8.79
CA ARG A 89 9.67 -4.52 -9.10
C ARG A 89 9.30 -6.01 -9.08
N GLY A 90 8.35 -6.40 -8.23
CA GLY A 90 7.90 -7.79 -8.09
C GLY A 90 6.64 -8.14 -8.88
N MET A 91 6.25 -7.33 -9.87
CA MET A 91 5.01 -7.53 -10.62
C MET A 91 4.97 -8.87 -11.36
N GLY A 92 3.96 -9.68 -11.05
CA GLY A 92 3.75 -11.01 -11.60
C GLY A 92 4.52 -12.13 -10.90
N GLU A 93 5.37 -11.80 -9.93
CA GLU A 93 6.11 -12.78 -9.14
C GLU A 93 5.18 -13.44 -8.10
N PRO A 94 5.22 -14.78 -7.99
CA PRO A 94 4.38 -15.53 -7.06
C PRO A 94 4.80 -15.33 -5.60
N GLY A 95 3.91 -15.70 -4.67
CA GLY A 95 4.15 -15.63 -3.22
C GLY A 95 4.17 -14.20 -2.68
N PRO A 96 3.64 -13.93 -1.48
CA PRO A 96 3.62 -12.57 -0.93
C PRO A 96 5.02 -12.09 -0.53
N LEU A 97 5.22 -10.77 -0.52
CA LEU A 97 6.38 -10.15 0.11
C LEU A 97 6.21 -10.26 1.63
N TRP A 98 6.85 -11.25 2.25
CA TRP A 98 6.74 -11.51 3.69
C TRP A 98 7.37 -10.43 4.59
N GLN A 99 8.09 -9.47 4.01
CA GLN A 99 8.88 -8.46 4.72
C GLN A 99 8.13 -7.14 4.99
N TRP A 100 6.79 -7.12 5.02
CA TRP A 100 6.02 -5.89 5.29
C TRP A 100 5.51 -5.91 6.74
N PRO A 101 6.32 -5.46 7.72
CA PRO A 101 5.94 -5.50 9.12
C PRO A 101 4.73 -4.59 9.39
N PRO A 102 3.88 -4.92 10.37
CA PRO A 102 2.95 -3.92 10.88
C PRO A 102 3.74 -2.72 11.40
N LEU A 103 3.21 -1.52 11.21
CA LEU A 103 3.86 -0.32 11.73
C LEU A 103 3.64 -0.19 13.26
N PRO A 104 4.54 0.52 13.99
CA PRO A 104 4.40 0.68 15.43
C PRO A 104 3.05 1.25 15.83
N VAL A 105 2.48 0.73 16.92
CA VAL A 105 1.19 1.19 17.48
C VAL A 105 1.21 2.69 17.82
N ALA A 106 2.39 3.22 18.16
CA ALA A 106 2.62 4.65 18.42
C ALA A 106 2.27 5.57 17.23
N LEU A 107 2.33 5.07 15.99
CA LEU A 107 1.88 5.81 14.80
C LEU A 107 0.34 5.89 14.67
N GLY A 108 -0.40 5.23 15.56
CA GLY A 108 -1.83 5.41 15.72
C GLY A 108 -2.61 5.20 14.41
N ARG A 109 -3.37 6.23 14.01
CA ARG A 109 -4.23 6.18 12.80
C ARG A 109 -3.40 6.18 11.51
N VAL A 110 -2.31 6.93 11.47
CA VAL A 110 -1.40 7.00 10.33
C VAL A 110 -0.84 5.61 10.03
N GLY A 111 -0.33 4.93 11.07
CA GLY A 111 0.21 3.57 10.94
C GLY A 111 -0.83 2.55 10.44
N ARG A 112 -2.09 2.67 10.89
CA ARG A 112 -3.18 1.76 10.49
C ARG A 112 -3.61 1.90 9.03
N TRP A 113 -3.52 3.10 8.46
CA TRP A 113 -3.91 3.37 7.08
C TRP A 113 -2.75 3.38 6.09
N PHE A 114 -1.51 3.38 6.56
CA PHE A 114 -0.32 3.48 5.72
C PHE A 114 -0.32 2.52 4.53
N PHE A 115 -0.51 1.22 4.76
CA PHE A 115 -0.47 0.24 3.67
C PHE A 115 -1.65 0.37 2.70
N VAL A 116 -2.80 0.89 3.14
CA VAL A 116 -3.92 1.23 2.23
C VAL A 116 -3.48 2.31 1.24
N HIS A 117 -2.71 3.31 1.68
CA HIS A 117 -2.16 4.34 0.79
C HIS A 117 -1.08 3.82 -0.15
N VAL A 118 -0.25 2.86 0.31
CA VAL A 118 0.71 2.17 -0.57
C VAL A 118 -0.02 1.43 -1.70
N PHE A 119 -1.09 0.70 -1.38
CA PHE A 119 -1.88 -0.03 -2.38
C PHE A 119 -2.65 0.91 -3.31
N LEU A 120 -3.20 2.00 -2.80
CA LEU A 120 -3.78 3.05 -3.64
C LEU A 120 -2.76 3.59 -4.65
N ALA A 121 -1.55 3.92 -4.19
CA ALA A 121 -0.48 4.44 -5.04
C ALA A 121 0.02 3.43 -6.09
N ALA A 122 -0.02 2.13 -5.79
CA ALA A 122 0.33 1.05 -6.70
C ALA A 122 -0.82 0.60 -7.62
N SER A 123 -2.05 1.06 -7.37
CA SER A 123 -3.23 0.63 -8.13
C SER A 123 -3.17 0.94 -9.63
N PRO A 124 -2.59 2.06 -10.10
CA PRO A 124 -2.41 2.29 -11.54
C PRO A 124 -1.41 1.30 -12.16
N ASP A 125 -0.35 0.95 -11.42
CA ASP A 125 0.72 0.08 -11.89
C ASP A 125 0.20 -1.35 -12.16
N VAL A 126 -0.55 -1.93 -11.21
CA VAL A 126 -1.13 -3.27 -11.38
C VAL A 126 -2.19 -3.29 -12.48
N ARG A 127 -2.97 -2.21 -12.65
CA ARG A 127 -3.96 -2.10 -13.75
C ARG A 127 -3.26 -2.05 -15.10
N ALA A 128 -2.19 -1.28 -15.24
CA ALA A 128 -1.39 -1.21 -16.46
C ALA A 128 -0.72 -2.55 -16.79
N TRP A 129 -0.11 -3.18 -15.78
CA TRP A 129 0.50 -4.51 -15.91
C TRP A 129 -0.51 -5.58 -16.36
N SER A 130 -1.72 -5.53 -15.79
CA SER A 130 -2.82 -6.46 -16.11
C SER A 130 -3.35 -6.24 -17.53
N ALA A 131 -3.51 -4.97 -17.94
CA ALA A 131 -3.94 -4.62 -19.29
C ALA A 131 -2.93 -5.08 -20.35
N ALA A 132 -1.63 -4.93 -20.09
CA ALA A 132 -0.57 -5.44 -20.98
C ALA A 132 -0.62 -6.97 -21.16
N ARG A 133 -1.21 -7.70 -20.20
CA ARG A 133 -1.43 -9.15 -20.23
C ARG A 133 -2.83 -9.56 -20.66
N ARG A 134 -3.66 -8.60 -21.06
CA ARG A 134 -5.05 -8.80 -21.50
C ARG A 134 -5.92 -9.46 -20.42
N ILE A 135 -5.63 -9.19 -19.15
CA ILE A 135 -6.52 -9.60 -18.06
C ILE A 135 -7.76 -8.70 -18.13
N PRO A 136 -8.99 -9.27 -18.15
CA PRO A 136 -10.21 -8.50 -18.20
C PRO A 136 -10.31 -7.47 -17.06
N GLN A 137 -10.78 -6.26 -17.38
CA GLN A 137 -10.83 -5.16 -16.40
C GLN A 137 -11.72 -5.46 -15.19
N ASP A 138 -12.80 -6.20 -15.41
CA ASP A 138 -13.71 -6.67 -14.37
C ASP A 138 -13.05 -7.68 -13.43
N VAL A 139 -12.18 -8.57 -13.93
CA VAL A 139 -11.36 -9.47 -13.10
C VAL A 139 -10.37 -8.68 -12.24
N VAL A 140 -9.71 -7.67 -12.83
CA VAL A 140 -8.80 -6.79 -12.06
C VAL A 140 -9.58 -6.03 -10.99
N ALA A 141 -10.72 -5.43 -11.34
CA ALA A 141 -11.56 -4.71 -10.37
C ALA A 141 -12.06 -5.64 -9.26
N ALA A 142 -12.60 -6.81 -9.60
CA ALA A 142 -13.07 -7.81 -8.63
C ALA A 142 -11.94 -8.31 -7.72
N THR A 143 -10.69 -8.33 -8.19
CA THR A 143 -9.53 -8.69 -7.37
C THR A 143 -9.15 -7.56 -6.42
N LEU A 144 -9.13 -6.31 -6.88
CA LEU A 144 -8.65 -5.18 -6.07
C LEU A 144 -9.65 -4.74 -4.99
N VAL A 145 -10.96 -4.99 -5.17
CA VAL A 145 -11.99 -4.67 -4.16
C VAL A 145 -11.87 -5.48 -2.87
N ASP A 146 -11.14 -6.60 -2.88
CA ASP A 146 -10.84 -7.37 -1.68
C ASP A 146 -10.14 -6.54 -0.60
N LEU A 147 -9.43 -5.47 -0.99
CA LEU A 147 -8.81 -4.53 -0.04
C LEU A 147 -9.88 -3.96 0.90
N GLY A 148 -11.00 -3.51 0.33
CA GLY A 148 -12.15 -3.02 1.09
C GLY A 148 -12.79 -4.06 1.99
N GLU A 149 -12.96 -5.29 1.48
CA GLU A 149 -13.49 -6.41 2.28
C GLU A 149 -12.61 -6.65 3.52
N LYS A 150 -11.28 -6.62 3.35
CA LYS A 150 -10.36 -6.81 4.48
C LYS A 150 -10.34 -5.64 5.44
N VAL A 151 -10.40 -4.40 4.96
CA VAL A 151 -10.53 -3.21 5.81
C VAL A 151 -11.82 -3.28 6.64
N GLY A 152 -12.93 -3.69 6.04
CA GLY A 152 -14.19 -3.89 6.74
C GLY A 152 -14.09 -4.96 7.82
N LEU A 153 -13.44 -6.09 7.53
CA LEU A 153 -13.20 -7.15 8.52
C LEU A 153 -12.29 -6.66 9.66
N HIS A 154 -11.24 -5.90 9.37
CA HIS A 154 -10.37 -5.30 10.39
C HIS A 154 -11.20 -4.44 11.36
N ARG A 155 -12.13 -3.62 10.84
CA ARG A 155 -13.05 -2.82 11.65
C ARG A 155 -13.95 -3.67 12.53
N VAL A 156 -14.52 -4.75 12.00
CA VAL A 156 -15.36 -5.68 12.78
C VAL A 156 -14.57 -6.34 13.91
N VAL A 157 -13.34 -6.79 13.63
CA VAL A 157 -12.51 -7.52 14.59
C VAL A 157 -11.92 -6.60 15.66
N HIS A 158 -11.44 -5.41 15.28
CA HIS A 158 -10.68 -4.53 16.18
C HIS A 158 -11.47 -3.30 16.65
N GLY A 159 -12.70 -3.11 16.18
CA GLY A 159 -13.54 -1.94 16.48
C GLY A 159 -13.07 -0.63 15.84
N VAL A 160 -11.99 -0.64 15.05
CA VAL A 160 -11.37 0.53 14.43
C VAL A 160 -10.96 0.25 12.98
N GLY A 161 -11.00 1.27 12.12
CA GLY A 161 -10.52 1.15 10.74
C GLY A 161 -8.99 0.97 10.65
N GLY A 162 -8.55 0.20 9.66
CA GLY A 162 -7.15 -0.11 9.40
C GLY A 162 -6.98 -1.35 8.53
N LEU A 163 -5.74 -1.80 8.38
CA LEU A 163 -5.36 -3.03 7.66
C LEU A 163 -4.23 -3.74 8.42
N ASP A 164 -4.35 -5.07 8.58
CA ASP A 164 -3.36 -5.93 9.25
C ASP A 164 -2.88 -7.12 8.39
N LYS A 165 -3.23 -7.14 7.10
CA LYS A 165 -2.86 -8.19 6.12
C LYS A 165 -2.06 -7.64 4.93
N GLN A 166 -1.28 -6.58 5.15
CA GLN A 166 -0.49 -5.93 4.11
C GLN A 166 0.39 -6.90 3.32
N SER A 167 1.05 -7.87 3.95
CA SER A 167 1.92 -8.83 3.25
C SER A 167 1.13 -9.66 2.23
N TRP A 168 -0.08 -10.10 2.57
CA TRP A 168 -0.94 -10.87 1.67
C TRP A 168 -1.41 -10.03 0.47
N PHE A 169 -1.78 -8.76 0.69
CA PHE A 169 -2.20 -7.85 -0.39
C PHE A 169 -1.10 -7.49 -1.38
N THR A 170 0.16 -7.79 -1.07
CA THR A 170 1.21 -7.70 -2.08
C THR A 170 0.99 -8.66 -3.25
N LEU A 171 0.20 -9.72 -3.10
CA LEU A 171 -0.20 -10.59 -4.21
C LEU A 171 -1.14 -9.86 -5.18
N HIS A 172 -2.21 -9.24 -4.65
CA HIS A 172 -3.23 -8.54 -5.43
C HIS A 172 -2.62 -7.39 -6.20
N PHE A 173 -1.84 -6.56 -5.51
CA PHE A 173 -1.23 -5.37 -6.07
C PHE A 173 0.06 -5.64 -6.84
N ARG A 174 0.45 -6.91 -7.02
CA ARG A 174 1.47 -7.34 -7.99
C ARG A 174 0.89 -8.16 -9.14
N GLY A 175 -0.42 -8.37 -9.18
CA GLY A 175 -1.07 -9.21 -10.20
C GLY A 175 -0.69 -10.69 -10.10
N ALA A 176 -0.33 -11.16 -8.91
CA ALA A 176 0.04 -12.56 -8.65
C ALA A 176 -1.16 -13.43 -8.24
N ILE A 177 -2.28 -12.80 -7.85
CA ILE A 177 -3.54 -13.47 -7.50
C ILE A 177 -4.70 -12.80 -8.24
N HIS A 178 -5.69 -13.60 -8.63
CA HIS A 178 -6.91 -13.12 -9.29
C HIS A 178 -8.16 -13.75 -8.71
N ARG A 179 -9.20 -12.95 -8.52
CA ARG A 179 -10.54 -13.42 -8.14
C ARG A 179 -11.32 -13.81 -9.39
N LEU A 180 -11.70 -15.09 -9.49
CA LEU A 180 -12.47 -15.66 -10.58
C LEU A 180 -13.77 -16.24 -10.02
N GLY A 181 -14.80 -15.39 -9.95
CA GLY A 181 -16.06 -15.71 -9.28
C GLY A 181 -15.89 -15.77 -7.76
N ALA A 182 -16.20 -16.93 -7.17
CA ALA A 182 -16.19 -17.11 -5.71
C ALA A 182 -14.81 -17.48 -5.13
N LEU A 183 -13.82 -17.78 -5.98
CA LEU A 183 -12.50 -18.25 -5.58
C LEU A 183 -11.39 -17.30 -6.06
N GLN A 184 -10.27 -17.34 -5.34
CA GLN A 184 -9.04 -16.66 -5.74
C GLN A 184 -7.98 -17.70 -6.13
N PHE A 185 -7.27 -17.41 -7.21
CA PHE A 185 -6.22 -18.26 -7.73
C PHE A 185 -4.92 -17.48 -7.77
N GLU A 186 -3.90 -18.01 -7.10
CA GLU A 186 -2.54 -17.51 -7.14
C GLU A 186 -1.77 -18.24 -8.24
N ARG A 187 -0.88 -17.51 -8.91
CA ARG A 187 0.10 -18.11 -9.82
C ARG A 187 1.15 -18.84 -8.98
N VAL A 188 1.35 -20.14 -9.25
CA VAL A 188 2.39 -20.97 -8.62
C VAL A 188 3.61 -21.13 -9.52
#